data_AF-A0A8S0FZ65-F1
#
_entry.id   AF-A0A8S0FZ65-F1
#
_cell.length_a   1.000
_cell.length_b   1.000
_cell.length_c   1.000
_cell.angle_alpha   90.00
_cell.angle_beta   90.00
_cell.angle_gamma   90.00
#
_symmetry.space_group_name_H-M   'P 1'
#
loop_
_entity.id
_entity.type
_entity.pdbx_description
1 polymer ?
#
loop_
_entity_poly.entity_id
_entity_poly.type
_entity_poly.pdbx_seq_one_letter_code
_entity_poly.pdbx_strand_id
1 'polypeptide(L)'
;MDQLISALGKKDHALLIDCRSLGTKAVSMPKGVAVVIINSNFKRTLVGSEYNTRREQCETGARFFQQPALRDVTIEEFNAVAHELDPIVAKRVRHILTENARTVEAASALEQGDLKRMGELMAESHASMRDDFEITVPQIDTLVEIVKAVIGDKGGVRMTGGGFWWLYRRVDPGRTGACRTASCR
;
A
#
# COMPACT_ATOMS: atom_id res chain seq x y z
N MET A 1 -11.79 0.68 -7.69
CA MET A 1 -11.05 1.72 -6.93
C MET A 1 -10.78 2.92 -7.84
N ASP A 2 -10.07 2.71 -8.95
CA ASP A 2 -9.62 3.76 -9.89
C ASP A 2 -10.74 4.67 -10.41
N GLN A 3 -11.87 4.07 -10.81
CA GLN A 3 -13.03 4.82 -11.30
C GLN A 3 -13.65 5.71 -10.20
N LEU A 4 -13.68 5.23 -8.95
CA LEU A 4 -14.26 5.97 -7.83
C LEU A 4 -13.41 7.18 -7.45
N ILE A 5 -12.09 7.03 -7.34
CA ILE A 5 -11.21 8.18 -7.04
C ILE A 5 -11.22 9.20 -8.17
N SER A 6 -11.30 8.76 -9.44
CA SER A 6 -11.40 9.66 -10.59
C SER A 6 -12.70 10.47 -10.58
N ALA A 7 -13.81 9.89 -10.11
CA ALA A 7 -15.11 10.56 -10.10
C ALA A 7 -15.36 11.41 -8.84
N LEU A 8 -14.86 10.97 -7.69
CA LEU A 8 -15.19 11.55 -6.37
C LEU A 8 -14.03 12.32 -5.72
N GLY A 9 -12.88 12.39 -6.39
CA GLY A 9 -11.70 13.10 -5.90
C GLY A 9 -12.01 14.55 -5.56
N LYS A 10 -11.48 15.01 -4.41
CA LYS A 10 -11.56 16.40 -3.97
C LYS A 10 -10.17 16.99 -3.88
N LYS A 11 -10.03 18.25 -4.27
CA LYS A 11 -8.77 18.99 -4.13
C LYS A 11 -8.27 18.91 -2.68
N ASP A 12 -6.97 18.67 -2.52
CA ASP A 12 -6.29 18.57 -1.22
C ASP A 12 -6.85 17.48 -0.28
N HIS A 13 -7.47 16.43 -0.83
CA HIS A 13 -7.97 15.28 -0.08
C HIS A 13 -7.54 13.95 -0.72
N ALA A 14 -7.24 12.97 0.12
CA ALA A 14 -7.28 11.55 -0.24
C ALA A 14 -8.73 11.04 -0.12
N LEU A 15 -9.00 9.85 -0.65
CA LEU A 15 -10.31 9.20 -0.56
C LEU A 15 -10.15 7.81 0.06
N LEU A 16 -10.69 7.63 1.27
CA LEU A 16 -10.87 6.31 1.85
C LEU A 16 -12.13 5.70 1.24
N ILE A 17 -12.01 4.49 0.69
CA ILE A 17 -13.10 3.76 0.04
C ILE A 17 -13.30 2.44 0.78
N ASP A 18 -14.52 2.21 1.26
CA ASP A 18 -14.94 0.88 1.68
C ASP A 18 -15.43 0.12 0.44
N CYS A 19 -14.62 -0.83 -0.03
CA CYS A 19 -14.93 -1.62 -1.23
C CYS A 19 -16.12 -2.58 -1.08
N ARG A 20 -16.65 -2.79 0.14
CA ARG A 20 -17.86 -3.59 0.36
C ARG A 20 -19.12 -2.74 0.24
N SER A 21 -19.20 -1.68 1.05
CA SER A 21 -20.39 -0.82 1.09
C SER A 21 -20.40 0.24 -0.02
N LEU A 22 -19.25 0.43 -0.69
CA LEU A 22 -18.96 1.54 -1.59
C LEU A 22 -19.03 2.92 -0.90
N GLY A 23 -19.05 2.94 0.44
CA GLY A 23 -18.94 4.14 1.24
C GLY A 23 -17.62 4.84 1.00
N THR A 24 -17.63 6.16 0.98
CA THR A 24 -16.43 6.98 0.78
C THR A 24 -16.28 8.05 1.84
N LYS A 25 -15.05 8.31 2.27
CA LYS A 25 -14.68 9.40 3.17
C LYS A 25 -13.54 10.19 2.54
N ALA A 26 -13.76 11.49 2.33
CA ALA A 26 -12.68 12.39 1.98
C ALA A 26 -11.79 12.61 3.21
N VAL A 27 -10.48 12.42 3.07
CA VAL A 27 -9.49 12.57 4.14
C VAL A 27 -8.59 13.75 3.77
N SER A 28 -8.57 14.79 4.62
CA SER A 28 -7.81 16.00 4.32
C SER A 28 -6.31 15.72 4.29
N MET A 29 -5.61 16.26 3.28
CA MET A 29 -4.15 16.17 3.20
C MET A 29 -3.50 17.23 4.11
N PRO A 30 -2.49 16.87 4.93
CA PRO A 30 -1.81 17.84 5.77
C PRO A 30 -1.08 18.90 4.94
N LYS A 31 -1.09 20.15 5.42
CA LYS A 31 -0.38 21.26 4.77
C LYS A 31 1.14 21.00 4.74
N GLY A 32 1.79 21.42 3.66
CA GLY A 32 3.24 21.28 3.50
C GLY A 32 3.71 19.86 3.18
N VAL A 33 2.78 18.93 2.96
CA VAL A 33 3.09 17.58 2.48
C VAL A 33 3.09 17.57 0.96
N ALA A 34 4.03 16.84 0.39
CA ALA A 34 4.10 16.58 -1.03
C ALA A 34 4.00 15.08 -1.29
N VAL A 35 3.28 14.78 -2.36
CA VAL A 35 3.13 13.48 -2.95
C VAL A 35 4.08 13.40 -4.15
N VAL A 36 4.86 12.33 -4.25
CA VAL A 36 5.76 12.10 -5.39
C VAL A 36 5.52 10.72 -5.98
N ILE A 37 5.40 10.69 -7.30
CA ILE A 37 5.30 9.47 -8.10
C ILE A 37 6.66 9.28 -8.77
N ILE A 38 7.32 8.15 -8.51
CA ILE A 38 8.55 7.77 -9.24
C ILE A 38 8.19 6.60 -10.14
N ASN A 39 8.30 6.76 -11.45
CA ASN A 39 8.15 5.64 -12.37
C ASN A 39 9.49 4.92 -12.50
N SER A 40 9.54 3.63 -12.18
CA SER A 40 10.76 2.82 -12.34
C SER A 40 11.17 2.63 -13.79
N ASN A 41 10.25 2.88 -14.75
CA ASN A 41 10.37 2.55 -16.17
C ASN A 41 10.66 1.06 -16.44
N PHE A 42 10.54 0.21 -15.41
CA PHE A 42 10.69 -1.22 -15.55
C PHE A 42 9.46 -1.77 -16.27
N LYS A 43 9.66 -2.29 -17.49
CA LYS A 43 8.57 -2.89 -18.27
C LYS A 43 8.31 -4.29 -17.73
N ARG A 44 7.18 -4.46 -17.05
CA ARG A 44 6.67 -5.79 -16.73
C ARG A 44 6.12 -6.44 -18.00
N THR A 45 6.57 -7.65 -18.28
CA THR A 45 5.87 -8.55 -19.19
C THR A 45 4.70 -9.14 -18.40
N LEU A 46 3.58 -8.40 -18.32
CA LEU A 46 2.36 -8.87 -17.66
C LEU A 46 1.76 -10.01 -18.48
N VAL A 47 2.24 -11.23 -18.26
CA VAL A 47 1.48 -12.43 -18.58
C VAL A 47 0.38 -12.50 -17.52
N GLY A 48 -0.84 -12.09 -17.86
CA GLY A 48 -1.97 -11.80 -16.94
C GLY A 48 -2.43 -12.91 -15.98
N SER A 49 -1.68 -14.01 -15.87
CA SER A 49 -1.91 -15.11 -14.94
C SER A 49 -1.73 -14.73 -13.47
N GLU A 50 -0.72 -13.92 -13.11
CA GLU A 50 -0.37 -13.70 -11.69
C GLU A 50 -1.48 -13.02 -10.88
N TYR A 51 -2.15 -12.02 -11.46
CA TYR A 51 -3.26 -11.34 -10.79
C TYR A 51 -4.40 -12.32 -10.48
N ASN A 52 -4.78 -13.14 -11.46
CA ASN A 52 -5.84 -14.14 -11.30
C ASN A 52 -5.44 -15.20 -10.27
N THR A 53 -4.18 -15.65 -10.27
CA THR A 53 -3.66 -16.56 -9.25
C THR A 53 -3.77 -15.96 -7.84
N ARG A 54 -3.40 -14.70 -7.65
CA ARG A 54 -3.54 -14.04 -6.32
C ARG A 54 -5.00 -13.93 -5.90
N ARG A 55 -5.89 -13.60 -6.84
CA ARG A 55 -7.33 -13.56 -6.58
C ARG A 55 -7.85 -14.91 -6.11
N GLU A 56 -7.52 -15.98 -6.83
CA GLU A 56 -7.94 -17.34 -6.50
C GLU A 56 -7.38 -17.81 -5.14
N GLN A 57 -6.13 -17.44 -4.81
CA GLN A 57 -5.54 -17.71 -3.51
C GLN A 57 -6.33 -17.01 -2.38
N CYS A 58 -6.71 -15.75 -2.56
CA CYS A 58 -7.54 -15.04 -1.59
C CYS A 58 -8.95 -15.66 -1.46
N GLU A 59 -9.57 -16.05 -2.58
CA GLU A 59 -10.88 -16.74 -2.58
C GLU A 59 -10.78 -18.10 -1.88
N THR A 60 -9.68 -18.83 -2.05
CA THR A 60 -9.41 -20.08 -1.33
C THR A 60 -9.29 -19.86 0.16
N GLY A 61 -8.58 -18.80 0.59
CA GLY A 61 -8.55 -18.39 1.99
C GLY A 61 -9.95 -18.09 2.53
N ALA A 62 -10.76 -17.31 1.81
CA ALA A 62 -12.12 -16.99 2.24
C ALA A 62 -13.00 -18.25 2.38
N ARG A 63 -12.89 -19.21 1.44
CA ARG A 63 -13.57 -20.51 1.50
C ARG A 63 -13.14 -21.33 2.72
N PHE A 64 -11.85 -21.32 3.07
CA PHE A 64 -11.36 -22.03 4.27
C PHE A 64 -12.07 -21.52 5.54
N PHE A 65 -12.23 -20.20 5.68
CA PHE A 65 -12.97 -19.59 6.79
C PHE A 65 -14.50 -19.63 6.63
N GLN A 66 -15.02 -20.20 5.54
CA GLN A 66 -16.45 -20.21 5.20
C GLN A 66 -17.06 -18.80 5.14
N GLN A 67 -16.25 -17.80 4.76
CA GLN A 67 -16.66 -16.41 4.63
C GLN A 67 -16.79 -16.02 3.15
N PRO A 68 -17.70 -15.08 2.80
CA PRO A 68 -17.84 -14.62 1.42
C PRO A 68 -16.63 -13.80 0.96
N ALA A 69 -15.91 -13.17 1.90
CA ALA A 69 -14.67 -12.46 1.62
C ALA A 69 -13.75 -12.46 2.85
N LEU A 70 -12.44 -12.32 2.62
CA LEU A 70 -11.45 -12.17 3.69
C LEU A 70 -11.71 -10.95 4.60
N ARG A 71 -12.49 -9.96 4.13
CA ARG A 71 -12.90 -8.80 4.92
C ARG A 71 -13.75 -9.18 6.15
N ASP A 72 -14.36 -10.36 6.16
CA ASP A 72 -15.15 -10.92 7.28
C ASP A 72 -14.32 -11.79 8.23
N VAL A 73 -13.03 -11.96 7.98
CA VAL A 73 -12.13 -12.74 8.84
C VAL A 73 -11.33 -11.77 9.70
N THR A 74 -11.28 -12.03 11.00
CA THR A 74 -10.44 -11.28 11.94
C THR A 74 -9.01 -11.82 11.96
N ILE A 75 -8.05 -11.00 12.39
CA ILE A 75 -6.65 -11.45 12.47
C ILE A 75 -6.48 -12.52 13.56
N GLU A 76 -7.30 -12.47 14.62
CA GLU A 76 -7.33 -13.44 15.71
C GLU A 76 -7.81 -14.82 15.22
N GLU A 77 -8.93 -14.86 14.47
CA GLU A 77 -9.42 -16.07 13.83
C GLU A 77 -8.36 -16.67 12.90
N PHE A 78 -7.72 -15.82 12.07
CA PHE A 78 -6.66 -16.27 11.19
C PHE A 78 -5.48 -16.86 11.95
N ASN A 79 -4.96 -16.16 12.97
CA ASN A 79 -3.78 -16.59 13.72
C ASN A 79 -3.99 -17.94 14.43
N ALA A 80 -5.21 -18.23 14.88
CA ALA A 80 -5.53 -19.50 15.54
C ALA A 80 -5.33 -20.72 14.64
N VAL A 81 -5.61 -20.59 13.34
CA VAL A 81 -5.63 -21.70 12.38
C VAL A 81 -4.71 -21.50 11.18
N ALA A 82 -3.86 -20.46 11.18
CA ALA A 82 -2.99 -20.11 10.04
C ALA A 82 -2.09 -21.27 9.58
N HIS A 83 -1.72 -22.15 10.50
CA HIS A 83 -0.88 -23.33 10.26
C HIS A 83 -1.62 -24.47 9.53
N GLU A 84 -2.95 -24.44 9.49
CA GLU A 84 -3.80 -25.42 8.81
C GLU A 84 -4.01 -25.07 7.32
N LEU A 85 -3.75 -23.82 6.92
CA LEU A 85 -3.84 -23.39 5.53
C LEU A 85 -2.59 -23.80 4.74
N ASP A 86 -2.76 -23.95 3.42
CA ASP A 86 -1.62 -23.94 2.50
C ASP A 86 -0.73 -22.71 2.79
N PRO A 87 0.60 -22.87 2.92
CA PRO A 87 1.49 -21.78 3.33
C PRO A 87 1.42 -20.56 2.43
N ILE A 88 1.19 -20.73 1.12
CA ILE A 88 1.08 -19.61 0.17
C ILE A 88 -0.25 -18.90 0.40
N VAL A 89 -1.35 -19.64 0.54
CA VAL A 89 -2.66 -19.07 0.87
C VAL A 89 -2.62 -18.31 2.20
N ALA A 90 -1.99 -18.88 3.24
CA ALA A 90 -1.83 -18.24 4.54
C ALA A 90 -1.13 -16.88 4.43
N LYS A 91 -0.06 -16.79 3.62
CA LYS A 91 0.60 -15.50 3.33
C LYS A 91 -0.36 -14.50 2.67
N ARG A 92 -1.14 -14.92 1.66
CA ARG A 92 -2.09 -14.02 0.98
C ARG A 92 -3.18 -13.52 1.91
N VAL A 93 -3.71 -14.40 2.77
CA VAL A 93 -4.70 -14.03 3.79
C VAL A 93 -4.11 -13.00 4.75
N ARG A 94 -2.93 -13.27 5.32
CA ARG A 94 -2.24 -12.34 6.23
C ARG A 94 -2.05 -10.96 5.60
N HIS A 95 -1.62 -10.90 4.33
CA HIS A 95 -1.50 -9.63 3.62
C HIS A 95 -2.84 -8.88 3.59
N ILE A 96 -3.92 -9.51 3.14
CA ILE A 96 -5.21 -8.84 2.99
C ILE A 96 -5.77 -8.35 4.32
N LEU A 97 -5.69 -9.17 5.38
CA LEU A 97 -6.18 -8.78 6.70
C LEU A 97 -5.40 -7.59 7.27
N THR A 98 -4.07 -7.68 7.23
CA THR A 98 -3.21 -6.62 7.78
C THR A 98 -3.25 -5.35 6.93
N GLU A 99 -3.37 -5.46 5.60
CA GLU A 99 -3.45 -4.30 4.70
C GLU A 99 -4.78 -3.55 4.85
N ASN A 100 -5.89 -4.27 5.06
CA ASN A 100 -7.19 -3.64 5.35
C ASN A 100 -7.12 -2.83 6.66
N ALA A 101 -6.54 -3.41 7.71
CA ALA A 101 -6.35 -2.72 8.99
C ALA A 101 -5.43 -1.49 8.84
N ARG A 102 -4.26 -1.67 8.20
CA ARG A 102 -3.31 -0.57 7.93
C ARG A 102 -3.92 0.56 7.12
N THR A 103 -4.83 0.27 6.19
CA THR A 103 -5.48 1.29 5.35
C THR A 103 -6.39 2.21 6.17
N VAL A 104 -7.16 1.65 7.10
CA VAL A 104 -8.01 2.44 8.00
C VAL A 104 -7.15 3.28 8.94
N GLU A 105 -6.08 2.70 9.48
CA GLU A 105 -5.13 3.41 10.32
C GLU A 105 -4.41 4.54 9.58
N ALA A 106 -3.99 4.29 8.34
CA ALA A 106 -3.34 5.28 7.48
C ALA A 106 -4.24 6.48 7.19
N ALA A 107 -5.55 6.25 6.97
CA ALA A 107 -6.51 7.33 6.83
C ALA A 107 -6.60 8.20 8.10
N SER A 108 -6.55 7.58 9.29
CA SER A 108 -6.55 8.29 10.56
C SER A 108 -5.25 9.08 10.78
N ALA A 109 -4.09 8.45 10.55
CA ALA A 109 -2.78 9.10 10.66
C ALA A 109 -2.66 10.29 9.71
N LEU A 110 -3.15 10.15 8.47
CA LEU A 110 -3.16 11.21 7.48
C LEU A 110 -4.06 12.38 7.91
N GLU A 111 -5.27 12.11 8.41
CA GLU A 111 -6.21 13.13 8.91
C GLU A 111 -5.63 13.91 10.10
N GLN A 112 -4.87 13.24 10.97
CA GLN A 112 -4.19 13.85 12.12
C GLN A 112 -2.86 14.55 11.77
N GLY A 113 -2.36 14.37 10.55
CA GLY A 113 -1.06 14.89 10.14
C GLY A 113 0.14 14.14 10.74
N ASP A 114 -0.06 12.92 11.24
CA ASP A 114 1.01 12.06 11.76
C ASP A 114 1.78 11.39 10.62
N LEU A 115 2.73 12.13 10.07
CA LEU A 115 3.57 11.66 8.97
C LEU A 115 4.58 10.59 9.39
N LYS A 116 4.90 10.51 10.68
CA LYS A 116 5.79 9.46 11.17
C LYS A 116 5.06 8.13 11.11
N ARG A 117 3.85 8.07 11.68
CA ARG A 117 3.03 6.84 11.63
C ARG A 117 2.63 6.49 10.20
N MET A 118 2.28 7.47 9.37
CA MET A 118 2.05 7.23 7.94
C MET A 118 3.27 6.62 7.25
N GLY A 119 4.48 7.06 7.61
CA GLY A 119 5.74 6.51 7.10
C GLY A 119 5.96 5.05 7.48
N GLU A 120 5.70 4.71 8.74
CA GLU A 120 5.76 3.33 9.26
C GLU A 120 4.75 2.43 8.54
N LEU A 121 3.50 2.88 8.43
CA LEU A 121 2.42 2.13 7.76
C LEU A 121 2.73 1.87 6.27
N MET A 122 3.34 2.84 5.56
CA MET A 122 3.77 2.62 4.18
C MET A 122 4.88 1.58 4.10
N ALA A 123 5.85 1.60 5.02
CA ALA A 123 6.93 0.63 5.05
C ALA A 123 6.44 -0.78 5.37
N GLU A 124 5.57 -0.92 6.39
CA GLU A 124 4.93 -2.20 6.76
C GLU A 124 4.12 -2.77 5.60
N SER A 125 3.37 -1.92 4.90
CA SER A 125 2.63 -2.36 3.73
C SER A 125 3.55 -2.79 2.58
N HIS A 126 4.65 -2.07 2.34
CA HIS A 126 5.60 -2.46 1.31
C HIS A 126 6.23 -3.82 1.60
N ALA A 127 6.65 -4.06 2.84
CA ALA A 127 7.13 -5.36 3.28
C ALA A 127 6.06 -6.45 3.08
N SER A 128 4.81 -6.19 3.46
CA SER A 128 3.71 -7.15 3.25
C SER A 128 3.46 -7.43 1.76
N MET A 129 3.52 -6.43 0.89
CA MET A 129 3.40 -6.63 -0.57
C MET A 129 4.56 -7.46 -1.15
N ARG A 130 5.78 -7.33 -0.60
CA ARG A 130 6.96 -8.09 -1.01
C ARG A 130 6.93 -9.52 -0.49
N ASP A 131 6.72 -9.69 0.81
CA ASP A 131 6.99 -10.93 1.53
C ASP A 131 5.75 -11.84 1.65
N ASP A 132 4.57 -11.22 1.81
CA ASP A 132 3.29 -11.92 2.02
C ASP A 132 2.44 -11.99 0.76
N PHE A 133 2.42 -10.92 -0.05
CA PHE A 133 1.65 -10.91 -1.30
C PHE A 133 2.49 -11.22 -2.53
N GLU A 134 3.81 -11.06 -2.43
CA GLU A 134 4.79 -11.34 -3.48
C GLU A 134 4.39 -10.70 -4.82
N ILE A 135 4.18 -9.38 -4.79
CA ILE A 135 3.82 -8.56 -5.95
C ILE A 135 4.83 -7.47 -6.29
N THR A 136 5.92 -7.35 -5.53
CA THR A 136 7.03 -6.44 -5.86
C THR A 136 8.05 -7.11 -6.79
N VAL A 137 9.06 -6.36 -7.24
CA VAL A 137 10.25 -6.89 -7.92
C VAL A 137 11.48 -6.15 -7.40
N PRO A 138 12.70 -6.72 -7.49
CA PRO A 138 13.90 -6.15 -6.87
C PRO A 138 14.19 -4.69 -7.24
N GLN A 139 13.90 -4.29 -8.49
CA GLN A 139 14.07 -2.91 -8.95
C GLN A 139 13.19 -1.93 -8.17
N ILE A 140 12.01 -2.37 -7.76
CA ILE A 140 11.07 -1.57 -6.99
C ILE A 140 11.49 -1.50 -5.54
N ASP A 141 11.88 -2.64 -4.98
CA ASP A 141 12.33 -2.72 -3.60
C ASP A 141 13.59 -1.85 -3.40
N THR A 142 14.50 -1.86 -4.38
CA THR A 142 15.68 -0.97 -4.41
C THR A 142 15.28 0.51 -4.45
N LEU A 143 14.29 0.89 -5.26
CA LEU A 143 13.79 2.27 -5.30
C LEU A 143 13.17 2.70 -3.96
N VAL A 144 12.43 1.80 -3.30
CA VAL A 144 11.87 2.06 -1.96
C VAL A 144 13.00 2.31 -0.97
N GLU A 145 14.04 1.47 -0.96
CA GLU A 145 15.19 1.61 -0.06
C GLU A 145 15.93 2.94 -0.28
N ILE A 146 16.22 3.29 -1.53
CA ILE A 146 16.88 4.56 -1.88
C ILE A 146 16.06 5.75 -1.37
N VAL A 147 14.75 5.75 -1.65
CA VAL A 147 13.88 6.85 -1.22
C VAL A 147 13.78 6.90 0.30
N LYS A 148 13.64 5.75 0.98
CA LYS A 148 13.57 5.68 2.45
C LYS A 148 14.82 6.26 3.10
N ALA A 149 16.00 5.95 2.56
CA ALA A 149 17.28 6.49 3.03
C ALA A 149 17.35 8.02 2.91
N VAL A 150 16.76 8.61 1.85
CA VAL A 150 16.74 10.06 1.64
C VAL A 150 15.71 10.77 2.53
N ILE A 151 14.50 10.21 2.68
CA ILE A 151 13.41 10.88 3.42
C ILE A 151 13.50 10.67 4.93
N GLY A 152 14.12 9.58 5.39
CA GLY A 152 14.18 9.20 6.80
C GLY A 152 12.79 9.10 7.43
N ASP A 153 12.59 9.77 8.55
CA ASP A 153 11.33 9.78 9.31
C ASP A 153 10.37 10.91 8.91
N LYS A 154 10.69 11.65 7.84
CA LYS A 154 9.89 12.80 7.37
C LYS A 154 8.73 12.39 6.45
N GLY A 155 8.54 11.09 6.23
CA GLY A 155 7.54 10.55 5.33
C GLY A 155 7.63 9.04 5.10
N GLY A 156 6.89 8.58 4.10
CA GLY A 156 6.72 7.17 3.75
C GLY A 156 6.82 6.90 2.26
N VAL A 157 7.11 5.65 1.96
CA VAL A 157 7.54 5.18 0.64
C VAL A 157 7.11 3.72 0.50
N ARG A 158 6.26 3.41 -0.48
CA ARG A 158 5.86 2.05 -0.87
C ARG A 158 5.56 1.96 -2.37
N MET A 159 5.46 0.74 -2.90
CA MET A 159 4.83 0.55 -4.21
C MET A 159 3.32 0.89 -4.16
N THR A 160 2.74 1.28 -5.30
CA THR A 160 1.28 1.39 -5.49
C THR A 160 0.89 0.87 -6.88
N GLY A 161 -0.38 0.54 -7.09
CA GLY A 161 -0.94 0.09 -8.38
C GLY A 161 -0.04 -0.84 -9.22
N GLY A 162 0.00 -0.59 -10.53
CA GLY A 162 1.06 -1.06 -11.42
C GLY A 162 2.31 -0.16 -11.45
N GLY A 163 2.37 0.89 -10.61
CA GLY A 163 3.42 1.92 -10.56
C GLY A 163 3.27 2.89 -9.36
N PHE A 164 4.37 3.48 -8.89
CA PHE A 164 4.75 3.76 -7.47
C PHE A 164 4.31 5.09 -6.84
N TRP A 165 4.30 5.17 -5.49
CA TRP A 165 3.89 6.39 -4.75
C TRP A 165 4.58 6.60 -3.39
N TRP A 166 5.01 7.82 -3.12
CA TRP A 166 5.60 8.23 -1.85
C TRP A 166 5.03 9.56 -1.35
N LEU A 167 5.07 9.76 -0.03
CA LEU A 167 4.59 10.95 0.66
C LEU A 167 5.69 11.51 1.57
N TYR A 168 6.03 12.79 1.47
CA TYR A 168 7.03 13.42 2.35
C TYR A 168 6.66 14.85 2.73
N ARG A 169 7.12 15.31 3.90
CA ARG A 169 7.00 16.71 4.31
C ARG A 169 8.00 17.59 3.57
N ARG A 170 7.55 18.64 2.86
CA ARG A 170 8.45 19.68 2.38
C ARG A 170 9.05 20.41 3.58
N VAL A 171 10.36 20.26 3.77
CA VAL A 171 11.11 21.05 4.76
C VAL A 171 11.71 22.32 4.13
N ASP A 172 11.73 22.43 2.79
CA ASP A 172 12.24 23.63 2.10
C ASP A 172 11.78 23.67 0.63
N PRO A 173 11.28 24.79 0.08
CA PRO A 173 10.91 24.89 -1.34
C PRO A 173 12.06 24.62 -2.31
N GLY A 174 13.32 24.83 -1.89
CA GLY A 174 14.52 24.72 -2.73
C GLY A 174 15.12 23.32 -2.90
N ARG A 175 14.71 22.30 -2.14
CA ARG A 175 15.32 20.94 -2.18
C ARG A 175 14.61 19.92 -3.05
N THR A 176 13.57 20.31 -3.79
CA THR A 176 12.94 19.43 -4.79
C THR A 176 13.93 18.96 -5.89
N GLY A 177 15.06 19.65 -6.07
CA GLY A 177 16.15 19.24 -6.98
C GLY A 177 17.05 18.12 -6.46
N ALA A 178 17.16 17.91 -5.15
CA ALA A 178 18.05 16.89 -4.58
C ALA A 178 17.52 15.45 -4.81
N CYS A 179 16.19 15.28 -4.89
CA CYS A 179 15.60 13.97 -5.21
C CYS A 179 15.55 13.67 -6.71
N ARG A 180 15.70 14.69 -7.59
CA ARG A 180 15.80 14.49 -9.05
C ARG A 180 17.19 14.00 -9.49
N THR A 181 18.20 14.16 -8.62
CA THR A 181 19.61 13.92 -8.94
C THR A 181 20.17 12.64 -8.34
N ALA A 182 19.38 11.86 -7.59
CA ALA A 182 19.74 10.49 -7.19
C ALA A 182 19.64 9.48 -8.36
N SER A 183 19.77 9.96 -9.60
CA SER A 183 19.84 9.17 -10.83
C SER A 183 21.31 8.98 -11.20
N CYS A 184 21.72 7.71 -11.26
CA CYS A 184 22.87 7.24 -12.01
C CYS A 184 24.24 7.83 -11.62
N ARG A 185 24.86 7.22 -10.62
CA ARG A 185 26.23 6.69 -10.80
C ARG A 185 26.24 5.23 -10.41
#